data_AF-X1SIY6-F1
#
_entry.id   AF-X1SIY6-F1
#
_cell.length_a   1.000
_cell.length_b   1.000
_cell.length_c   1.000
_cell.angle_alpha   90.00
_cell.angle_beta   90.00
_cell.angle_gamma   90.00
#
_symmetry.space_group_name_H-M   'P 1'
#
loop_
_entity.id
_entity.type
_entity.pdbx_description
1 polymer ?
#
loop_
_entity_poly.entity_id
_entity_poly.type
_entity_poly.pdbx_seq_one_letter_code
_entity_poly.pdbx_strand_id
1 'polypeptide(L)' 'MLKVKLNCPICGDLIRARSLEGHLENVHELTGTVTLRLNPTHPYAHEP' A
#
# COMPACT_ATOMS: atom_id res chain seq x y z
N MET A 1 7.16 5.47 -16.32
CA MET A 1 6.67 4.53 -15.28
C MET A 1 6.99 5.10 -13.91
N LEU A 2 5.99 5.51 -13.13
CA LEU A 2 6.19 6.03 -11.78
C LEU A 2 6.72 4.90 -10.86
N LYS A 3 7.92 5.10 -10.31
CA LYS A 3 8.54 4.18 -9.33
C LYS A 3 8.08 4.52 -7.91
N VAL A 4 6.77 4.53 -7.68
CA VAL A 4 6.22 4.82 -6.35
C VAL A 4 6.36 3.58 -5.47
N LYS A 5 6.99 3.76 -4.31
CA LYS A 5 7.04 2.80 -3.22
C LYS A 5 6.17 3.30 -2.08
N LEU A 6 5.59 2.39 -1.33
CA LEU A 6 4.75 2.67 -0.18
C LEU A 6 4.99 1.61 0.88
N ASN A 7 4.75 1.99 2.13
CA ASN A 7 4.88 1.07 3.24
C ASN A 7 3.60 0.23 3.34
N CYS A 8 3.76 -1.09 3.54
CA CYS A 8 2.62 -1.94 3.86
C CYS A 8 1.99 -1.44 5.16
N PRO A 9 0.67 -1.22 5.21
CA PRO A 9 0.00 -0.74 6.43
C PRO A 9 -0.09 -1.81 7.53
N ILE A 10 0.27 -3.07 7.26
CA ILE A 10 0.18 -4.18 8.21
C ILE A 10 1.55 -4.49 8.83
N CYS A 11 2.60 -4.65 8.00
CA CYS A 11 3.95 -5.00 8.47
C CYS A 11 4.98 -3.86 8.35
N GLY A 12 4.63 -2.74 7.69
CA GLY A 12 5.54 -1.61 7.50
C GLY A 12 6.55 -1.76 6.35
N ASP A 13 6.54 -2.89 5.62
CA ASP A 13 7.51 -3.16 4.56
C ASP A 13 7.43 -2.17 3.40
N LEU A 14 8.58 -1.72 2.89
CA LEU A 14 8.66 -0.80 1.76
C LEU A 14 8.50 -1.56 0.43
N ILE A 15 7.30 -1.49 -0.16
CA ILE A 15 6.93 -2.27 -1.36
C ILE A 15 6.58 -1.33 -2.51
N ARG A 16 6.76 -1.79 -3.75
CA ARG A 16 6.32 -1.03 -4.94
C ARG A 16 4.80 -1.01 -4.99
N ALA A 17 4.21 0.11 -5.40
CA ALA A 17 2.76 0.24 -5.49
C ALA A 17 2.08 -0.89 -6.29
N ARG A 18 2.68 -1.24 -7.44
CA ARG A 18 2.20 -2.33 -8.31
C ARG A 18 2.27 -3.73 -7.69
N SER A 19 3.04 -3.90 -6.63
CA SER A 19 3.30 -5.19 -5.97
C SER A 19 2.62 -5.27 -4.60
N LEU A 20 1.92 -4.21 -4.19
CA LEU A 20 1.23 -4.18 -2.91
C LEU A 20 0.10 -5.21 -2.87
N GLU A 21 -0.70 -5.31 -3.94
CA GLU A 21 -1.81 -6.27 -4.03
C GLU A 21 -1.32 -7.71 -3.80
N GLY A 22 -0.35 -8.16 -4.60
CA GLY A 22 0.26 -9.48 -4.40
C GLY A 22 0.98 -9.65 -3.06
N HIS A 23 1.55 -8.59 -2.47
CA HIS A 23 2.10 -8.67 -1.12
C HIS A 23 1.01 -8.93 -0.08
N LEU A 24 -0.12 -8.23 -0.15
CA LEU A 24 -1.24 -8.44 0.76
C LEU A 24 -1.82 -9.84 0.62
N GLU A 25 -1.92 -10.36 -0.60
CA GLU A 25 -2.42 -11.71 -0.85
C GLU A 25 -1.45 -12.79 -0.33
N ASN A 26 -0.15 -12.67 -0.60
CA ASN A 26 0.80 -13.75 -0.32
C ASN A 26 1.41 -13.69 1.10
N VAL A 27 1.53 -12.51 1.70
CA VAL A 27 2.14 -12.33 3.02
C VAL A 27 1.07 -12.23 4.12
N HIS A 28 -0.12 -11.73 3.79
CA HIS A 28 -1.19 -11.52 4.75
C HIS A 28 -2.46 -12.32 4.44
N GLU A 29 -2.45 -13.17 3.40
CA GLU A 29 -3.59 -14.00 2.99
C GLU A 29 -4.88 -13.19 2.71
N LEU A 30 -4.71 -11.89 2.44
CA LEU A 30 -5.81 -10.95 2.16
C LEU A 30 -6.23 -11.08 0.71
N THR A 31 -7.02 -12.11 0.43
CA THR A 31 -7.62 -12.38 -0.87
C THR A 31 -8.98 -11.68 -0.97
N GLY A 32 -9.04 -10.56 -1.67
CA GLY A 32 -10.28 -9.79 -1.86
C GLY A 32 -10.05 -8.33 -2.23
N THR A 33 -11.13 -7.57 -2.43
CA THR A 33 -11.05 -6.12 -2.67
C THR A 33 -10.63 -5.41 -1.38
N VAL A 34 -9.33 -5.30 -1.15
CA VAL A 34 -8.79 -4.57 0.00
C VAL A 34 -8.97 -3.07 -0.25
N THR A 35 -10.05 -2.50 0.27
CA THR A 35 -10.19 -1.04 0.34
C THR A 35 -9.24 -0.55 1.42
N LEU A 36 -7.99 -0.32 1.05
CA LEU A 36 -7.00 0.29 1.93
C LEU A 36 -7.41 1.74 2.19
N ARG A 37 -8.14 1.97 3.28
CA ARG A 37 -8.29 3.31 3.86
C ARG A 37 -6.97 3.68 4.51
N LEU A 38 -6.04 4.18 3.69
CA LEU A 38 -4.89 4.93 4.18
C LEU A 38 -5.48 6.08 5.01
N ASN A 39 -5.18 6.06 6.31
CA ASN A 39 -5.87 6.73 7.41
C ASN A 39 -6.61 8.08 7.08
N PRO A 40 -7.87 8.27 7.50
CA PRO A 40 -8.63 9.53 7.37
C PRO A 40 -8.04 10.78 8.06
N THR A 41 -6.91 10.70 8.77
CA THR A 41 -6.31 11.86 9.47
C THR A 41 -5.13 12.53 8.79
N HIS A 42 -4.66 12.06 7.62
CA HIS A 42 -3.63 12.81 6.90
C HIS A 42 -3.75 12.63 5.37
N PRO A 43 -4.28 13.63 4.64
CA PRO A 43 -4.17 13.63 3.19
C PRO A 43 -2.69 13.71 2.84
N TYR A 44 -2.19 12.68 2.14
CA TYR A 44 -0.88 12.74 1.52
C TYR A 44 -0.90 13.85 0.45
N ALA A 45 -0.34 15.01 0.78
CA ALA A 45 -0.10 16.08 -0.17
C ALA A 45 1.33 15.96 -0.71
N HIS A 46 1.46 15.76 -2.02
CA HIS A 46 2.71 15.96 -2.72
C HIS A 46 2.73 17.41 -3.20
N GLU A 47 3.68 18.20 -2.71
CA GLU A 47 4.04 19.49 -3.28
C GLU A 47 5.27 19.32 -4.21
N PRO A 48 5.27 19.97 -5.39
CA PRO A 48 6.24 19.75 -6.47
C PRO A 48 7.67 20.20 -6.16
#